data_AF-A0A164J1B2-F1
#
_entry.id   AF-A0A164J1B2-F1
#
_cell.length_a   1.000
_cell.length_b   1.000
_cell.length_c   1.000
_cell.angle_alpha   90.00
_cell.angle_beta   90.00
_cell.angle_gamma   90.00
#
_symmetry.space_group_name_H-M   'P 1'
#
loop_
_entity.id
_entity.type
_entity.pdbx_description
1 polymer ?
#
loop_
_entity_poly.entity_id
_entity_poly.type
_entity_poly.pdbx_seq_one_letter_code
_entity_poly.pdbx_strand_id
1 'polypeptide(L)'
;IFQAVDLKYLSMMSLYRKENEIAAASAIKSILNHLWYLSEELVAFSVFYRELAESLRKALVEKLLSIPRPKRFLPGKPKFPKTGPNDSVEYSDQFIRFKGPNSWLLFDLLKMNEEQLDWMQAPVSC
;
A
#
# COMPACT_ATOMS: atom_id res chain seq x y z
N ILE A 1 -7.20 3.25 -9.48
CA ILE A 1 -7.29 2.30 -8.33
C ILE A 1 -6.53 2.95 -7.18
N PHE A 2 -7.21 3.35 -6.11
CA PHE A 2 -6.61 4.11 -5.01
C PHE A 2 -6.51 3.25 -3.76
N GLN A 3 -5.54 2.32 -3.74
CA GLN A 3 -5.30 1.39 -2.62
C GLN A 3 -5.30 2.05 -1.24
N ALA A 4 -4.71 3.24 -1.16
CA ALA A 4 -4.68 4.06 0.03
C ALA A 4 -6.08 4.46 0.52
N VAL A 5 -6.97 4.81 -0.40
CA VAL A 5 -8.35 5.22 -0.10
C VAL A 5 -9.15 4.04 0.42
N ASP A 6 -9.02 2.87 -0.22
CA ASP A 6 -9.77 1.69 0.19
C ASP A 6 -9.35 1.17 1.58
N LEU A 7 -8.05 1.17 1.87
CA LEU A 7 -7.57 0.84 3.22
C LEU A 7 -7.95 1.90 4.26
N LYS A 8 -7.91 3.19 3.90
CA LYS A 8 -8.38 4.27 4.78
C LYS A 8 -9.86 4.11 5.09
N TYR A 9 -10.68 3.84 4.08
CA TYR A 9 -12.10 3.61 4.27
C TYR A 9 -12.36 2.36 5.11
N LEU A 10 -11.63 1.27 4.86
CA LEU A 10 -11.71 0.05 5.67
C LEU A 10 -11.41 0.33 7.14
N SER A 11 -10.36 1.11 7.43
CA SER A 11 -10.02 1.58 8.77
C SER A 11 -11.15 2.41 9.41
N MET A 12 -11.71 3.37 8.66
CA MET A 12 -12.82 4.21 9.12
C MET A 12 -14.07 3.40 9.44
N MET A 13 -14.42 2.40 8.61
CA MET A 13 -15.58 1.54 8.87
C MET A 13 -15.36 0.62 10.08
N SER A 14 -14.13 0.15 10.31
CA SER A 14 -13.81 -0.61 11.52
C SER A 14 -14.01 0.23 12.78
N LEU A 15 -13.73 1.54 12.74
CA LEU A 15 -14.04 2.46 13.84
C LEU A 15 -15.55 2.73 13.95
N TYR A 16 -16.22 3.01 12.82
CA TYR A 16 -17.65 3.32 12.75
C TYR A 16 -18.55 2.14 13.16
N ARG A 17 -18.04 0.91 13.14
CA ARG A 17 -18.76 -0.29 13.61
C ARG A 17 -19.36 -0.12 15.01
N LYS A 18 -18.73 0.69 15.88
CA LYS A 18 -19.25 1.00 17.23
C LYS A 18 -20.57 1.77 17.21
N GLU A 19 -20.83 2.53 16.15
CA GLU A 19 -22.04 3.34 15.97
C GLU A 19 -23.12 2.57 15.21
N ASN A 20 -22.75 1.82 14.17
CA ASN A 20 -23.67 1.00 13.39
C ASN A 20 -22.99 -0.25 12.84
N GLU A 21 -23.19 -1.37 13.55
CA GLU A 21 -22.56 -2.64 13.20
C GLU A 21 -23.01 -3.16 11.83
N ILE A 22 -24.31 -3.09 11.52
CA ILE A 22 -24.88 -3.66 10.29
C ILE A 22 -24.32 -2.94 9.07
N ALA A 23 -24.39 -1.61 9.06
CA ALA A 23 -23.89 -0.80 7.95
C ALA A 23 -22.37 -0.97 7.77
N ALA A 24 -21.62 -0.94 8.88
CA ALA A 24 -20.17 -1.13 8.84
C ALA A 24 -19.80 -2.52 8.33
N ALA A 25 -20.47 -3.59 8.77
CA ALA A 25 -20.21 -4.95 8.32
C ALA A 25 -20.49 -5.13 6.83
N SER A 26 -21.58 -4.57 6.31
CA SER A 26 -21.88 -4.58 4.87
C SER A 26 -20.80 -3.84 4.06
N ALA A 27 -20.39 -2.66 4.50
CA ALA A 27 -19.35 -1.87 3.82
C ALA A 27 -17.98 -2.56 3.84
N ILE A 28 -17.56 -3.08 5.00
CA ILE A 28 -16.31 -3.83 5.18
C ILE A 28 -16.31 -5.06 4.26
N LYS A 29 -17.38 -5.85 4.26
CA LYS A 29 -17.50 -7.02 3.37
C LYS A 29 -17.37 -6.61 1.90
N SER A 30 -18.01 -5.52 1.49
CA SER A 30 -17.91 -5.04 0.10
C SER A 30 -16.46 -4.73 -0.26
N ILE A 31 -15.72 -4.02 0.59
CA ILE A 31 -14.35 -3.61 0.30
C ILE A 31 -13.41 -4.80 0.27
N LEU A 32 -13.54 -5.73 1.22
CA LEU A 32 -12.71 -6.94 1.27
C LEU A 32 -12.81 -7.76 -0.03
N ASN A 33 -13.96 -7.73 -0.72
CA ASN A 33 -14.12 -8.37 -2.02
C ASN A 33 -13.38 -7.66 -3.17
N HIS A 34 -12.94 -6.42 -2.97
CA HIS A 34 -12.26 -5.61 -3.98
C HIS A 34 -10.75 -5.47 -3.75
N LEU A 35 -10.16 -6.00 -2.67
CA LEU A 35 -8.74 -5.84 -2.35
C LEU A 35 -7.76 -6.65 -3.21
N TRP A 36 -8.19 -7.17 -4.37
CA TRP A 36 -7.36 -7.96 -5.30
C TRP A 36 -6.25 -7.16 -6.00
N TYR A 37 -6.13 -5.86 -5.73
CA TYR A 37 -5.03 -5.04 -6.22
C TYR A 37 -4.04 -4.67 -5.11
N LEU A 38 -4.27 -5.11 -3.87
CA LEU A 38 -3.42 -4.77 -2.73
C LEU A 38 -2.23 -5.73 -2.67
N SER A 39 -1.38 -5.72 -3.69
CA SER A 39 -0.17 -6.55 -3.75
C SER A 39 1.09 -5.70 -3.60
N GLU A 40 2.21 -6.33 -3.27
CA GLU A 40 3.51 -5.66 -3.14
C GLU A 40 3.88 -4.88 -4.42
N GLU A 41 3.60 -5.45 -5.59
CA GLU A 41 3.88 -4.86 -6.91
C GLU A 41 3.06 -3.58 -7.12
N LEU A 42 1.79 -3.61 -6.75
CA LEU A 42 0.85 -2.52 -7.01
C LEU A 42 0.92 -1.41 -5.95
N VAL A 43 1.33 -1.71 -4.72
CA VAL A 43 1.52 -0.71 -3.65
C VAL A 43 2.73 0.19 -3.87
N ALA A 44 3.60 -0.15 -4.82
CA ALA A 44 4.64 0.76 -5.29
C ALA A 44 4.06 2.05 -5.91
N PHE A 45 2.93 1.94 -6.65
CA PHE A 45 2.31 3.10 -7.32
C PHE A 45 1.82 4.19 -6.37
N SER A 46 1.54 3.81 -5.12
CA SER A 46 1.05 4.72 -4.09
C SER A 46 2.02 5.86 -3.76
N VAL A 47 3.32 5.69 -4.04
CA VAL A 47 4.31 6.77 -3.91
C VAL A 47 3.98 7.96 -4.82
N PHE A 48 3.36 7.70 -5.97
CA PHE A 48 2.97 8.71 -6.95
C PHE A 48 1.56 9.29 -6.71
N TYR A 49 0.84 8.82 -5.68
CA TYR A 49 -0.49 9.32 -5.38
C TYR A 49 -0.42 10.70 -4.73
N ARG A 50 -0.92 11.72 -5.43
CA ARG A 50 -0.79 13.14 -5.05
C ARG A 50 -1.48 13.48 -3.73
N GLU A 51 -2.62 12.85 -3.45
CA GLU A 51 -3.42 13.12 -2.25
C GLU A 51 -2.98 12.28 -1.04
N LEU A 52 -1.95 11.43 -1.20
CA LEU A 52 -1.34 10.74 -0.07
C LEU A 52 -0.69 11.75 0.87
N ALA A 53 -0.97 11.65 2.17
CA ALA A 53 -0.32 12.46 3.19
C ALA A 53 1.21 12.35 3.05
N GLU A 54 1.89 13.49 3.14
CA GLU A 54 3.32 13.60 2.88
C GLU A 54 4.16 12.71 3.81
N SER A 55 3.82 12.70 5.10
CA SER A 55 4.46 11.85 6.11
C SER A 55 4.34 10.37 5.78
N LEU A 56 3.17 9.93 5.33
CA LEU A 56 2.94 8.55 4.91
C LEU A 56 3.68 8.22 3.61
N ARG A 57 3.70 9.15 2.63
CA ARG A 57 4.49 8.99 1.41
C ARG A 57 5.97 8.80 1.73
N LYS A 58 6.51 9.62 2.63
CA LYS A 58 7.89 9.52 3.11
C LYS A 58 8.16 8.16 3.75
N ALA A 59 7.30 7.73 4.69
CA ALA A 59 7.45 6.43 5.35
C ALA A 59 7.39 5.24 4.36
N LEU A 60 6.55 5.34 3.32
CA LEU A 60 6.49 4.33 2.25
C LEU A 60 7.79 4.28 1.44
N VAL A 61 8.38 5.43 1.11
CA VAL A 61 9.64 5.51 0.38
C VAL A 61 10.79 4.98 1.24
N GLU A 62 10.89 5.40 2.50
CA GLU A 62 11.88 4.90 3.46
C GLU A 62 11.78 3.38 3.62
N LYS A 63 10.55 2.86 3.74
CA LYS A 63 10.32 1.42 3.78
C LYS A 63 10.78 0.72 2.51
N LEU A 64 10.49 1.26 1.33
CA LEU A 64 10.95 0.69 0.06
C LEU A 64 12.48 0.65 -0.01
N LEU A 65 13.15 1.77 0.31
CA LEU A 65 14.61 1.89 0.30
C LEU A 65 15.29 0.96 1.32
N SER A 66 14.62 0.61 2.41
CA SER A 66 15.13 -0.37 3.39
C SER A 66 15.14 -1.81 2.89
N ILE A 67 14.43 -2.11 1.78
CA ILE A 67 14.31 -3.46 1.22
C ILE A 67 15.35 -3.61 0.11
N PRO A 68 16.28 -4.58 0.20
CA PRO A 68 17.25 -4.81 -0.86
C PRO A 68 16.55 -5.09 -2.20
N ARG A 69 16.98 -4.39 -3.26
CA ARG A 69 16.42 -4.58 -4.60
C ARG A 69 16.70 -6.02 -5.09
N PRO A 70 15.67 -6.81 -5.44
CA PRO A 70 15.88 -8.15 -5.97
C PRO A 70 16.62 -8.13 -7.31
N LYS A 71 17.52 -9.10 -7.51
CA LYS A 71 18.18 -9.31 -8.82
C LYS A 71 17.28 -10.00 -9.85
N ARG A 72 16.20 -10.63 -9.38
CA ARG A 72 15.25 -11.38 -10.21
C ARG A 72 13.89 -11.37 -9.53
N PHE A 73 12.85 -11.19 -10.33
CA PHE A 73 11.46 -11.36 -9.92
C PHE A 73 10.94 -12.68 -10.48
N LEU A 74 10.33 -13.50 -9.63
CA LEU A 74 9.76 -14.78 -10.07
C LEU A 74 8.37 -14.54 -10.68
N PRO A 75 8.09 -15.09 -11.88
CA PRO A 75 6.75 -15.01 -12.44
C PRO A 75 5.77 -15.80 -11.57
N GLY A 76 4.58 -15.24 -11.37
CA GLY A 76 3.56 -15.85 -10.51
C GLY A 76 2.34 -14.97 -10.37
N LYS A 77 1.31 -15.52 -9.70
CA LYS A 77 0.13 -14.73 -9.32
C LYS A 77 0.52 -13.79 -8.17
N PRO A 78 0.02 -12.54 -8.15
CA PRO A 78 0.23 -11.65 -7.03
C PRO A 78 -0.28 -12.27 -5.73
N LYS A 79 0.41 -11.98 -4.63
CA LYS A 79 -0.04 -12.35 -3.29
C LYS A 79 -0.90 -11.23 -2.74
N PHE A 80 -2.12 -11.58 -2.34
CA PHE A 80 -3.05 -10.63 -1.73
C PHE A 80 -3.07 -10.78 -0.21
N PRO A 81 -3.28 -9.68 0.54
CA PRO A 81 -3.53 -9.71 1.97
C PRO A 81 -4.65 -10.67 2.32
N LYS A 82 -4.46 -11.31 3.47
CA LYS A 82 -5.54 -11.99 4.16
C LYS A 82 -6.02 -11.05 5.26
N THR A 83 -6.92 -10.13 4.91
CA THR A 83 -7.63 -9.30 5.89
C THR A 83 -9.03 -9.85 6.06
N GLY A 84 -9.38 -10.24 7.28
CA GLY A 84 -10.70 -10.71 7.67
C GLY A 84 -11.62 -9.57 8.08
N PRO A 85 -12.95 -9.81 8.12
CA PRO A 85 -13.93 -8.81 8.51
C PRO A 85 -13.80 -8.34 9.96
N ASN A 86 -13.06 -9.04 10.82
CA ASN A 86 -12.89 -8.69 12.23
C ASN A 86 -11.50 -8.15 12.56
N ASP A 87 -10.64 -8.01 11.55
CA ASP A 87 -9.28 -7.52 11.77
C ASP A 87 -9.30 -6.01 12.01
N SER A 88 -8.53 -5.55 12.99
CA SER A 88 -8.28 -4.12 13.16
C SER A 88 -7.40 -3.64 12.01
N VAL A 89 -7.93 -2.71 11.22
CA VAL A 89 -7.21 -2.08 10.12
C VAL A 89 -6.78 -0.70 10.56
N GLU A 90 -5.50 -0.56 10.89
CA GLU A 90 -4.85 0.75 10.94
C GLU A 90 -4.22 0.98 9.56
N TYR A 91 -4.76 1.96 8.85
CA TYR A 91 -4.47 2.17 7.44
C TYR A 91 -2.98 2.44 7.20
N SER A 92 -2.37 3.31 8.00
CA SER A 92 -1.02 3.83 7.79
C SER A 92 0.01 2.70 7.90
N ASP A 93 -0.06 1.95 9.00
CA ASP A 93 0.80 0.83 9.35
C ASP A 93 0.61 -0.33 8.39
N GLN A 94 -0.64 -0.72 8.09
CA GLN A 94 -0.88 -1.80 7.14
C GLN A 94 -0.33 -1.46 5.76
N PHE A 95 -0.52 -0.22 5.31
CA PHE A 95 -0.05 0.22 4.01
C PHE A 95 1.47 0.19 3.89
N ILE A 96 2.18 0.57 4.96
CA ILE A 96 3.64 0.46 5.03
C ILE A 96 4.06 -1.02 5.06
N ARG A 97 3.37 -1.88 5.82
CA ARG A 97 3.66 -3.31 5.93
C ARG A 97 3.46 -4.08 4.63
N PHE A 98 2.59 -3.60 3.72
CA PHE A 98 2.41 -4.21 2.40
C PHE A 98 3.59 -4.03 1.46
N LYS A 99 4.57 -3.18 1.78
CA LYS A 99 5.79 -3.11 0.98
C LYS A 99 6.71 -4.28 1.26
N GLY A 100 7.03 -5.00 0.20
CA GLY A 100 7.98 -6.11 0.22
C GLY A 100 8.90 -6.09 -1.01
N PRO A 101 9.72 -7.13 -1.21
CA PRO A 101 10.67 -7.20 -2.31
C PRO A 101 10.06 -6.97 -3.69
N ASN A 102 8.82 -7.41 -3.92
CA ASN A 102 8.17 -7.24 -5.22
C ASN A 102 7.70 -5.80 -5.49
N SER A 103 7.72 -4.91 -4.50
CA SER A 103 7.50 -3.47 -4.71
C SER A 103 8.56 -2.81 -5.58
N TRP A 104 9.72 -3.46 -5.76
CA TRP A 104 10.75 -3.02 -6.69
C TRP A 104 10.45 -3.35 -8.16
N LEU A 105 9.46 -4.20 -8.45
CA LEU A 105 9.21 -4.71 -9.81
C LEU A 105 8.93 -3.58 -10.82
N LEU A 106 8.15 -2.57 -10.44
CA LEU A 106 7.85 -1.44 -11.31
C LEU A 106 9.13 -0.74 -11.80
N PHE A 107 10.04 -0.44 -10.87
CA PHE A 107 11.30 0.24 -11.17
C PHE A 107 12.24 -0.63 -12.00
N ASP A 108 12.18 -1.94 -11.80
CA ASP A 108 12.92 -2.91 -12.59
C ASP A 108 12.43 -3.01 -14.04
N LEU A 109 11.11 -3.09 -14.24
CA LEU A 109 10.49 -3.10 -15.57
C LEU A 109 10.74 -1.80 -16.34
N LEU A 110 10.80 -0.66 -15.63
CA LEU A 110 11.17 0.64 -16.19
C LEU A 110 12.67 0.81 -16.42
N LYS A 111 13.49 -0.19 -16.05
CA LYS A 111 14.96 -0.17 -16.14
C LYS A 111 15.59 1.04 -15.44
N MET A 112 15.00 1.47 -14.33
CA MET A 112 15.50 2.61 -13.56
C MET A 112 16.76 2.21 -12.79
N ASN A 113 17.83 3.00 -12.93
CA ASN A 113 19.06 2.88 -12.14
C ASN A 113 18.99 3.73 -10.86
N GLU A 114 20.07 3.77 -10.08
CA GLU A 114 20.10 4.53 -8.82
C GLU A 114 19.97 6.04 -9.05
N GLU A 115 20.69 6.60 -10.03
CA GLU A 115 20.62 8.03 -10.39
C GLU A 115 19.19 8.48 -10.74
N GLN A 116 18.44 7.63 -11.45
CA GLN A 116 17.04 7.91 -11.80
C GLN A 116 16.08 7.81 -10.62
N LEU A 117 16.54 7.27 -9.49
CA LEU A 117 15.78 7.13 -8.24
C LEU A 117 16.24 8.13 -7.17
N ASP A 118 17.19 9.02 -7.46
CA ASP A 118 17.69 10.03 -6.51
C ASP A 118 16.57 10.88 -5.89
N TRP A 119 15.51 11.15 -6.65
CA TRP A 119 14.34 11.88 -6.17
C TRP A 119 13.63 11.20 -4.99
N MET A 120 13.80 9.89 -4.80
CA MET A 120 13.29 9.16 -3.63
C MET A 120 14.08 9.46 -2.36
N GLN A 121 15.36 9.82 -2.50
CA GLN A 121 16.22 10.20 -1.39
C GLN A 121 16.19 11.69 -1.09
N ALA A 122 15.66 12.49 -2.02
CA ALA A 122 15.48 13.92 -1.80
C ALA A 122 14.57 14.16 -0.59
N PRO A 123 14.96 15.03 0.36
CA PRO A 123 14.05 15.47 1.40
C PRO A 123 12.84 16.12 0.73
N VAL A 124 11.65 15.75 1.20
CA VAL A 124 10.42 16.39 0.72
C VAL A 124 10.52 17.86 1.15
N SER A 125 10.76 18.74 0.19
CA SER A 125 10.91 20.17 0.44
C SER A 125 9.55 20.75 0.80
N CYS A 126 9.46 21.30 2.01
CA CYS A 126 8.35 22.08 2.54
C CYS A 126 7.89 23.22 1.62
#